data_AF-A0A2E3PN12-F1
#
_entry.id   AF-A0A2E3PN12-F1
#
_cell.length_a   1.000
_cell.length_b   1.000
_cell.length_c   1.000
_cell.angle_alpha   90.00
_cell.angle_beta   90.00
_cell.angle_gamma   90.00
#
_symmetry.space_group_name_H-M   'P 1'
#
loop_
_entity.id
_entity.type
_entity.pdbx_description
1 polymer ?
#
loop_
_entity_poly.entity_id
_entity_poly.type
_entity_poly.pdbx_seq_one_letter_code
_entity_poly.pdbx_strand_id
1 'polypeptide(L)'
;MVALSRYDNGAEFFDPASDASFTAQELVYSGQRFLLVTETGDEDGGQHLFEVEENSLAHVASDTIIDLETLFSPTISSFADRFNRNLSCQVSSKDDHELAHDMAKSLVGNYSSKSGPDGGNLACVWAVRRILKKALGRVVHKSDLTTTFENELDDCFSDDLPESDILPGGIVISPTTWKKVGNKTVRVGTGHVGILGEGSGDSRLIYSNSSSNANWAQNFTVASWYARYRDKKGLSVHFYPIPFYSLLSS
;
A
#
# COMPACT_ATOMS: atom_id res chain seq x y z
N MET A 1 16.12 19.71 3.12
CA MET A 1 15.89 19.01 1.83
C MET A 1 17.20 18.95 1.08
N VAL A 2 17.55 17.77 0.59
CA VAL A 2 18.75 17.55 -0.23
C VAL A 2 18.34 17.56 -1.69
N ALA A 3 19.10 18.23 -2.55
CA ALA A 3 18.83 18.23 -3.99
C ALA A 3 19.30 16.89 -4.60
N LEU A 4 18.44 16.25 -5.41
CA LEU A 4 18.79 14.99 -6.10
C LEU A 4 19.97 15.16 -7.06
N SER A 5 20.18 16.37 -7.60
CA SER A 5 21.32 16.74 -8.44
C SER A 5 22.68 16.69 -7.74
N ARG A 6 22.69 16.49 -6.40
CA ARG A 6 23.92 16.25 -5.63
C ARG A 6 24.52 14.86 -5.90
N TYR A 7 23.73 13.94 -6.44
CA TYR A 7 24.16 12.57 -6.69
C TYR A 7 24.30 12.33 -8.19
N ASP A 8 25.40 11.66 -8.58
CA ASP A 8 25.81 11.54 -9.99
C ASP A 8 24.72 10.87 -10.86
N ASN A 9 23.99 9.92 -10.29
CA ASN A 9 22.91 9.18 -10.93
C ASN A 9 21.51 9.50 -10.35
N GLY A 10 21.37 10.60 -9.59
CA GLY A 10 20.12 10.92 -8.90
C GLY A 10 18.93 11.12 -9.84
N ALA A 11 19.18 11.68 -11.03
CA ALA A 11 18.15 11.91 -12.05
C ALA A 11 17.74 10.63 -12.83
N GLU A 12 18.52 9.55 -12.75
CA GLU A 12 18.25 8.32 -13.51
C GLU A 12 17.10 7.49 -12.93
N PHE A 13 16.75 7.73 -11.67
CA PHE A 13 15.72 6.96 -10.96
C PHE A 13 14.30 7.53 -11.10
N PHE A 14 14.16 8.72 -11.65
CA PHE A 14 12.90 9.45 -11.71
C PHE A 14 12.66 9.93 -13.14
N ASP A 15 11.44 9.75 -13.64
CA ASP A 15 11.08 10.20 -14.97
C ASP A 15 11.03 11.75 -14.99
N PRO A 16 11.93 12.43 -15.73
CA PRO A 16 11.92 13.89 -15.80
C PRO A 16 10.69 14.46 -16.52
N ALA A 17 9.91 13.62 -17.22
CA ALA A 17 8.64 13.99 -17.82
C ALA A 17 7.45 13.82 -16.86
N SER A 18 7.67 13.28 -15.67
CA SER A 18 6.66 13.20 -14.61
C SER A 18 6.32 14.60 -14.08
N ASP A 19 5.04 14.85 -13.84
CA ASP A 19 4.54 16.02 -13.11
C ASP A 19 4.71 15.87 -11.58
N ALA A 20 5.26 14.75 -11.12
CA ALA A 20 5.51 14.51 -9.71
C ALA A 20 6.58 15.45 -9.14
N SER A 21 6.34 15.88 -7.91
CA SER A 21 7.29 16.60 -7.07
C SER A 21 8.04 15.64 -6.15
N PHE A 22 9.30 15.96 -5.86
CA PHE A 22 10.16 15.10 -5.05
C PHE A 22 10.74 15.88 -3.87
N THR A 23 10.70 15.28 -2.68
CA THR A 23 11.44 15.74 -1.51
C THR A 23 12.43 14.68 -1.08
N ALA A 24 13.61 15.08 -0.59
CA ALA A 24 14.63 14.12 -0.16
C ALA A 24 15.21 14.45 1.21
N GLN A 25 15.39 13.40 2.02
CA GLN A 25 15.95 13.42 3.36
C GLN A 25 17.10 12.41 3.46
N GLU A 26 18.30 12.87 3.81
CA GLU A 26 19.39 11.98 4.16
C GLU A 26 19.19 11.41 5.57
N LEU A 27 19.48 10.12 5.73
CA LEU A 27 19.41 9.37 6.97
C LEU A 27 20.76 8.68 7.20
N VAL A 28 21.13 8.47 8.46
CA VAL A 28 22.34 7.69 8.81
C VAL A 28 21.91 6.58 9.75
N TYR A 29 22.17 5.33 9.37
CA TYR A 29 21.87 4.16 10.19
C TYR A 29 23.08 3.24 10.27
N SER A 30 23.53 2.90 11.48
CA SER A 30 24.71 2.06 11.72
C SER A 30 25.98 2.51 10.98
N GLY A 31 26.15 3.82 10.77
CA GLY A 31 27.27 4.41 10.02
C GLY A 31 27.10 4.42 8.50
N GLN A 32 26.08 3.75 7.96
CA GLN A 32 25.73 3.79 6.54
C GLN A 32 24.79 4.96 6.24
N ARG A 33 25.00 5.63 5.10
CA ARG A 33 24.17 6.76 4.66
C ARG A 33 23.06 6.27 3.74
N PHE A 34 21.87 6.81 3.93
CA PHE A 34 20.70 6.57 3.09
C PHE A 34 20.07 7.89 2.66
N LEU A 35 19.33 7.86 1.55
CA LEU A 35 18.49 8.95 1.07
C LEU A 35 17.07 8.43 0.93
N LEU A 36 16.15 8.97 1.73
CA LEU A 36 14.72 8.75 1.56
C LEU A 36 14.16 9.86 0.68
N VAL A 37 13.65 9.50 -0.49
CA VAL A 37 12.98 10.37 -1.45
C VAL A 37 11.49 10.10 -1.40
N THR A 38 10.68 11.13 -1.18
CA THR A 38 9.22 11.06 -1.26
C THR A 38 8.77 11.72 -2.56
N GLU A 39 8.02 10.97 -3.37
CA GLU A 39 7.37 11.37 -4.59
C GLU A 39 5.90 11.72 -4.29
N THR A 40 5.47 12.89 -4.76
CA THR A 40 4.11 13.40 -4.64
C THR A 40 3.63 13.86 -6.01
N GLY A 41 2.61 13.18 -6.56
CA GLY A 41 1.97 13.54 -7.83
C GLY A 41 0.45 13.66 -7.72
N ASP A 42 -0.17 14.15 -8.80
CA ASP A 42 -1.62 14.43 -8.87
C ASP A 42 -2.50 13.19 -8.81
N GLU A 43 -1.93 12.00 -9.02
CA GLU A 43 -2.69 10.76 -8.98
C GLU A 43 -2.05 9.66 -8.11
N ASP A 44 -0.75 9.74 -7.85
CA ASP A 44 -0.01 8.77 -7.06
C ASP A 44 1.11 9.44 -6.26
N GLY A 45 1.53 8.78 -5.18
CA GLY A 45 2.76 9.11 -4.47
C GLY A 45 3.44 7.85 -3.98
N GLY A 46 4.73 7.95 -3.68
CA GLY A 46 5.45 6.87 -3.02
C GLY A 46 6.73 7.36 -2.39
N GLN A 47 7.38 6.48 -1.65
CA GLN A 47 8.73 6.68 -1.14
C GLN A 47 9.73 5.80 -1.88
N HIS A 48 10.99 6.22 -1.86
CA HIS A 48 12.16 5.52 -2.39
C HIS A 48 13.30 5.70 -1.38
N LEU A 49 13.90 4.61 -0.95
CA LEU A 49 15.07 4.60 -0.11
C LEU A 49 16.25 4.17 -0.95
N PHE A 50 17.31 4.96 -0.89
CA PHE A 50 18.59 4.68 -1.51
C PHE A 50 19.65 4.57 -0.44
N GLU A 51 20.60 3.67 -0.60
CA GLU A 51 21.89 3.71 0.04
C GLU A 51 22.78 4.69 -0.72
N VAL A 52 23.52 5.53 0.01
CA VAL A 52 24.43 6.51 -0.58
C VAL A 52 25.83 5.91 -0.58
N GLU A 53 26.31 5.55 -1.75
CA GLU A 53 27.66 5.03 -1.99
C GLU A 53 28.53 6.15 -2.59
N GLU A 54 29.43 6.72 -1.78
CA GLU A 54 30.21 7.91 -2.13
C GLU A 54 29.28 9.10 -2.50
N ASN A 55 29.10 9.34 -3.81
CA ASN A 55 28.21 10.34 -4.40
C ASN A 55 27.16 9.72 -5.35
N SER A 56 26.99 8.40 -5.33
CA SER A 56 26.00 7.69 -6.12
C SER A 56 24.89 7.11 -5.22
N LEU A 57 23.72 6.89 -5.83
CA LEU A 57 22.58 6.26 -5.18
C LEU A 57 22.45 4.81 -5.65
N ALA A 58 22.43 3.89 -4.68
CA ALA A 58 22.06 2.51 -4.83
C ALA A 58 20.65 2.33 -4.26
N HIS A 59 19.69 1.92 -5.09
CA HIS A 59 18.31 1.75 -4.63
C HIS A 59 18.19 0.57 -3.66
N VAL A 60 17.48 0.81 -2.54
CA VAL A 60 17.24 -0.17 -1.47
C VAL A 60 15.77 -0.59 -1.47
N ALA A 61 14.85 0.38 -1.38
CA ALA A 61 13.42 0.14 -1.24
C ALA A 61 12.59 1.26 -1.87
N SER A 62 11.31 1.03 -2.11
CA SER A 62 10.32 1.90 -2.74
C SER A 62 8.90 1.35 -2.62
N ASP A 63 8.06 1.96 -1.81
CA ASP A 63 6.65 1.58 -1.69
C ASP A 63 5.81 2.84 -1.47
N THR A 64 4.50 2.71 -1.25
CA THR A 64 3.61 3.79 -0.85
C THR A 64 4.11 4.48 0.41
N ILE A 65 4.59 3.74 1.40
CA ILE A 65 5.39 4.27 2.52
C ILE A 65 6.67 3.44 2.64
N ILE A 66 7.73 3.91 3.28
CA ILE A 66 8.85 3.06 3.65
C ILE A 66 8.92 2.99 5.16
N ASP A 67 8.68 1.80 5.71
CA ASP A 67 8.84 1.56 7.13
C ASP A 67 10.32 1.31 7.46
N LEU A 68 11.01 2.39 7.85
CA LEU A 68 12.41 2.36 8.24
C LEU A 68 12.65 1.51 9.51
N GLU A 69 11.66 1.38 10.40
CA GLU A 69 11.80 0.53 11.58
C GLU A 69 11.84 -0.94 11.18
N THR A 70 10.96 -1.36 10.27
CA THR A 70 10.98 -2.73 9.74
C THR A 70 12.24 -3.03 8.93
N LEU A 71 12.67 -2.09 8.07
CA LEU A 71 13.87 -2.27 7.24
C LEU A 71 15.18 -2.33 8.03
N PHE A 72 15.26 -1.58 9.13
CA PHE A 72 16.49 -1.46 9.89
C PHE A 72 16.49 -2.22 11.21
N SER A 73 15.37 -2.80 11.64
CA SER A 73 15.32 -3.56 12.89
C SER A 73 15.92 -4.97 12.72
N PRO A 74 16.95 -5.34 13.51
CA PRO A 74 17.50 -6.69 13.52
C PRO A 74 16.61 -7.71 14.26
N THR A 75 15.45 -7.31 14.83
CA THR A 75 14.71 -8.10 15.83
C THR A 75 13.25 -8.41 15.50
N ILE A 76 12.59 -7.66 14.61
CA ILE A 76 11.12 -7.71 14.44
C ILE A 76 10.63 -9.00 13.77
N SER A 77 11.42 -9.63 12.89
CA SER A 77 11.03 -10.91 12.27
C SER A 77 10.74 -11.99 13.33
N SER A 78 11.52 -12.03 14.41
CA SER A 78 11.42 -13.09 15.42
C SER A 78 10.26 -12.96 16.41
N PHE A 79 9.64 -11.78 16.55
CA PHE A 79 8.54 -11.55 17.48
C PHE A 79 7.17 -11.66 16.79
N ALA A 80 7.07 -11.17 15.55
CA ALA A 80 5.89 -11.35 14.69
C ALA A 80 5.68 -12.84 14.33
N ASP A 81 6.76 -13.58 14.04
CA ASP A 81 6.74 -15.03 13.76
C ASP A 81 6.37 -15.90 14.96
N ARG A 82 6.47 -15.38 16.19
CA ARG A 82 6.13 -16.12 17.41
C ARG A 82 4.67 -15.96 17.81
N PHE A 83 4.01 -14.84 17.48
CA PHE A 83 2.59 -14.64 17.72
C PHE A 83 1.69 -15.26 16.62
N ASN A 84 2.21 -15.42 15.39
CA ASN A 84 1.45 -15.92 14.24
C ASN A 84 1.19 -17.45 14.24
N ARG A 85 1.89 -18.27 15.05
CA ARG A 85 1.77 -19.74 14.95
C ARG A 85 0.47 -20.34 15.50
N ASN A 86 -0.34 -19.56 16.20
CA ASN A 86 -1.58 -20.03 16.84
C ASN A 86 -2.84 -19.28 16.37
N LEU A 87 -2.78 -18.53 15.27
CA LEU A 87 -3.95 -17.86 14.69
C LEU A 87 -4.45 -18.66 13.49
N SER A 88 -5.72 -19.07 13.50
CA SER A 88 -6.40 -19.45 12.26
C SER A 88 -6.88 -18.19 11.55
N CYS A 89 -6.61 -18.11 10.25
CA CYS A 89 -7.21 -17.11 9.38
C CYS A 89 -8.45 -17.71 8.70
N GLN A 90 -9.53 -16.94 8.67
CA GLN A 90 -10.77 -17.31 7.99
C GLN A 90 -11.43 -16.08 7.37
N VAL A 91 -12.39 -16.32 6.48
CA VAL A 91 -13.22 -15.27 5.89
C VAL A 91 -14.11 -14.66 6.98
N SER A 92 -14.14 -13.32 7.06
CA SER A 92 -15.06 -12.60 7.97
C SER A 92 -16.51 -12.83 7.57
N SER A 93 -17.44 -12.69 8.52
CA SER A 93 -18.87 -12.89 8.27
C SER A 93 -19.43 -11.93 7.20
N LYS A 94 -20.62 -12.23 6.68
CA LYS A 94 -21.35 -11.32 5.80
C LYS A 94 -21.63 -9.97 6.49
N ASP A 95 -21.98 -10.01 7.78
CA ASP A 95 -22.25 -8.81 8.58
C ASP A 95 -20.98 -7.92 8.71
N ASP A 96 -19.79 -8.52 8.89
CA ASP A 96 -18.52 -7.77 8.90
C ASP A 96 -18.28 -7.07 7.56
N HIS A 97 -18.58 -7.74 6.44
CA HIS A 97 -18.47 -7.16 5.10
C HIS A 97 -19.45 -6.00 4.90
N GLU A 98 -20.70 -6.15 5.35
CA GLU A 98 -21.70 -5.08 5.33
C GLU A 98 -21.27 -3.86 6.16
N LEU A 99 -20.77 -4.08 7.39
CA LEU A 99 -20.26 -3.01 8.24
C LEU A 99 -19.07 -2.27 7.61
N ALA A 100 -18.13 -2.99 7.00
CA ALA A 100 -16.99 -2.41 6.32
C ALA A 100 -17.41 -1.57 5.09
N HIS A 101 -18.33 -2.11 4.29
CA HIS A 101 -18.90 -1.42 3.14
C HIS A 101 -19.61 -0.12 3.54
N ASP A 102 -20.54 -0.20 4.51
CA ASP A 102 -21.32 0.94 4.95
C ASP A 102 -20.43 2.03 5.57
N MET A 103 -19.41 1.63 6.32
CA MET A 103 -18.40 2.55 6.82
C MET A 103 -17.64 3.24 5.66
N ALA A 104 -17.12 2.47 4.70
CA ALA A 104 -16.39 3.02 3.55
C ALA A 104 -17.25 4.00 2.74
N LYS A 105 -18.52 3.67 2.51
CA LYS A 105 -19.49 4.50 1.79
C LYS A 105 -19.82 5.78 2.57
N SER A 106 -20.07 5.68 3.88
CA SER A 106 -20.43 6.83 4.74
C SER A 106 -19.34 7.90 4.85
N LEU A 107 -18.08 7.49 4.65
CA LEU A 107 -16.91 8.35 4.80
C LEU A 107 -16.52 9.10 3.52
N VAL A 108 -17.17 8.80 2.38
CA VAL A 108 -16.92 9.49 1.10
C VAL A 108 -17.12 10.99 1.26
N GLY A 109 -16.09 11.76 0.92
CA GLY A 109 -16.10 13.23 1.03
C GLY A 109 -15.98 13.79 2.46
N ASN A 110 -16.07 12.94 3.49
CA ASN A 110 -16.08 13.35 4.90
C ASN A 110 -14.82 12.91 5.68
N TYR A 111 -14.09 11.92 5.17
CA TYR A 111 -12.85 11.45 5.79
C TYR A 111 -11.64 12.08 5.10
N SER A 112 -10.87 12.86 5.85
CA SER A 112 -9.58 13.37 5.40
C SER A 112 -8.46 12.42 5.81
N SER A 113 -7.57 12.13 4.86
CA SER A 113 -6.33 11.42 5.12
C SER A 113 -5.14 12.36 5.33
N LYS A 114 -5.36 13.68 5.46
CA LYS A 114 -4.29 14.68 5.65
C LYS A 114 -3.39 14.43 6.87
N SER A 115 -3.91 13.78 7.89
CA SER A 115 -3.13 13.37 9.07
C SER A 115 -2.39 12.04 8.89
N GLY A 116 -2.55 11.40 7.74
CA GLY A 116 -1.88 10.17 7.36
C GLY A 116 -0.48 10.43 6.80
N PRO A 117 0.22 9.37 6.39
CA PRO A 117 1.55 9.47 5.80
C PRO A 117 1.63 10.50 4.67
N ASP A 118 2.69 11.32 4.71
CA ASP A 118 2.97 12.38 3.74
C ASP A 118 1.76 13.29 3.45
N GLY A 119 1.09 13.76 4.51
CA GLY A 119 -0.06 14.65 4.35
C GLY A 119 -1.25 14.02 3.63
N GLY A 120 -1.35 12.68 3.60
CA GLY A 120 -2.42 11.92 2.96
C GLY A 120 -2.12 11.38 1.57
N ASN A 121 -1.00 11.80 0.97
CA ASN A 121 -0.54 11.32 -0.33
C ASN A 121 -0.28 9.81 -0.33
N LEU A 122 0.26 9.29 0.77
CA LEU A 122 0.71 7.89 0.91
C LEU A 122 -0.22 7.06 1.78
N ALA A 123 -1.45 7.54 1.98
CA ALA A 123 -2.33 7.05 3.03
C ALA A 123 -3.33 5.98 2.56
N CYS A 124 -3.09 5.28 1.46
CA CYS A 124 -4.06 4.30 0.92
C CYS A 124 -4.30 3.12 1.88
N VAL A 125 -3.24 2.41 2.25
CA VAL A 125 -3.30 1.31 3.23
C VAL A 125 -3.68 1.84 4.60
N TRP A 126 -3.10 2.98 5.00
CA TRP A 126 -3.42 3.66 6.26
C TRP A 126 -4.92 3.97 6.39
N ALA A 127 -5.56 4.46 5.33
CA ALA A 127 -6.98 4.79 5.32
C ALA A 127 -7.81 3.51 5.41
N VAL A 128 -7.53 2.50 4.58
CA VAL A 128 -8.22 1.20 4.63
C VAL A 128 -8.13 0.59 6.04
N ARG A 129 -6.93 0.56 6.64
CA ARG A 129 -6.71 0.04 8.00
C ARG A 129 -7.61 0.69 9.04
N ARG A 130 -7.69 2.02 9.01
CA ARG A 130 -8.45 2.81 9.99
C ARG A 130 -9.94 2.69 9.77
N ILE A 131 -10.38 2.64 8.52
CA ILE A 131 -11.79 2.44 8.15
C ILE A 131 -12.25 1.05 8.62
N LEU A 132 -11.49 0.00 8.30
CA LEU A 132 -11.79 -1.36 8.75
C LEU A 132 -11.75 -1.48 10.28
N LYS A 133 -10.75 -0.87 10.94
CA LYS A 133 -10.72 -0.83 12.42
C LYS A 133 -11.91 -0.11 13.03
N LYS A 134 -12.38 0.97 12.40
CA LYS A 134 -13.54 1.71 12.86
C LYS A 134 -14.84 0.92 12.64
N ALA A 135 -14.96 0.20 11.53
CA ALA A 135 -16.12 -0.62 11.22
C ALA A 135 -16.21 -1.87 12.12
N LEU A 136 -15.10 -2.59 12.28
CA LEU A 136 -15.06 -3.93 12.87
C LEU A 136 -14.56 -3.96 14.32
N GLY A 137 -14.01 -2.85 14.82
CA GLY A 137 -13.39 -2.78 16.14
C GLY A 137 -12.06 -3.54 16.26
N ARG A 138 -11.50 -4.05 15.15
CA ARG A 138 -10.28 -4.87 15.12
C ARG A 138 -9.33 -4.50 13.98
N VAL A 139 -8.05 -4.82 14.14
CA VAL A 139 -7.03 -4.60 13.11
C VAL A 139 -7.08 -5.77 12.12
N VAL A 140 -7.05 -5.44 10.82
CA VAL A 140 -7.15 -6.42 9.73
C VAL A 140 -5.78 -6.73 9.12
N HIS A 141 -4.81 -5.81 9.21
CA HIS A 141 -3.45 -5.98 8.73
C HIS A 141 -2.48 -5.07 9.50
N LYS A 142 -1.17 -5.35 9.45
CA LYS A 142 -0.19 -4.72 10.35
C LYS A 142 0.56 -3.54 9.74
N SER A 143 0.78 -3.56 8.43
CA SER A 143 1.61 -2.59 7.71
C SER A 143 0.83 -1.45 7.05
N ASP A 144 1.50 -0.37 6.63
CA ASP A 144 0.93 0.64 5.72
C ASP A 144 1.46 0.45 4.27
N LEU A 145 2.12 -0.69 3.98
CA LEU A 145 2.67 -1.07 2.68
C LEU A 145 1.67 -1.92 1.89
N THR A 146 1.50 -1.64 0.59
CA THR A 146 0.61 -2.45 -0.26
C THR A 146 1.17 -3.85 -0.47
N THR A 147 2.49 -3.98 -0.58
CA THR A 147 3.18 -5.27 -0.71
C THR A 147 2.99 -6.15 0.53
N THR A 148 3.29 -5.63 1.71
CA THR A 148 3.09 -6.40 2.95
C THR A 148 1.63 -6.74 3.18
N PHE A 149 0.71 -5.84 2.84
CA PHE A 149 -0.72 -6.12 3.00
C PHE A 149 -1.19 -7.23 2.05
N GLU A 150 -0.75 -7.24 0.79
CA GLU A 150 -1.03 -8.35 -0.13
C GLU A 150 -0.44 -9.67 0.38
N ASN A 151 0.84 -9.73 0.75
CA ASN A 151 1.44 -10.95 1.32
C ASN A 151 0.67 -11.46 2.57
N GLU A 152 0.21 -10.58 3.46
CA GLU A 152 -0.62 -10.98 4.62
C GLU A 152 -1.98 -11.57 4.20
N LEU A 153 -2.55 -11.11 3.08
CA LEU A 153 -3.81 -11.62 2.54
C LEU A 153 -3.62 -12.93 1.78
N ASP A 154 -2.53 -13.08 1.02
CA ASP A 154 -2.16 -14.33 0.32
C ASP A 154 -1.92 -15.47 1.30
N ASP A 155 -1.18 -15.20 2.39
CA ASP A 155 -0.97 -16.13 3.50
C ASP A 155 -2.30 -16.62 4.12
N CYS A 156 -3.37 -15.84 4.01
CA CYS A 156 -4.70 -16.18 4.52
C CYS A 156 -5.60 -16.87 3.49
N PHE A 157 -5.60 -16.41 2.23
CA PHE A 157 -6.70 -16.68 1.29
C PHE A 157 -6.34 -17.36 -0.03
N SER A 158 -5.05 -17.62 -0.31
CA SER A 158 -4.60 -18.02 -1.66
C SER A 158 -4.86 -16.95 -2.73
N ASP A 159 -3.97 -16.88 -3.72
CA ASP A 159 -3.71 -15.66 -4.51
C ASP A 159 -4.78 -15.29 -5.58
N ASP A 160 -5.77 -16.16 -5.85
CA ASP A 160 -6.63 -16.08 -7.04
C ASP A 160 -8.15 -16.18 -6.73
N LEU A 161 -8.71 -15.20 -6.02
CA LEU A 161 -10.17 -15.06 -5.92
C LEU A 161 -10.71 -14.11 -7.00
N PRO A 162 -11.73 -14.52 -7.77
CA PRO A 162 -12.35 -13.63 -8.74
C PRO A 162 -13.18 -12.57 -8.01
N GLU A 163 -13.28 -11.39 -8.61
CA GLU A 163 -14.08 -10.27 -8.07
C GLU A 163 -15.52 -10.68 -7.69
N SER A 164 -16.14 -11.54 -8.50
CA SER A 164 -17.51 -12.03 -8.29
C SER A 164 -17.73 -12.77 -6.98
N ASP A 165 -16.67 -13.33 -6.41
CA ASP A 165 -16.74 -14.15 -5.20
C ASP A 165 -16.53 -13.31 -3.94
N ILE A 166 -16.15 -12.04 -4.09
CA ILE A 166 -15.89 -11.14 -2.98
C ILE A 166 -17.12 -10.28 -2.71
N LEU A 167 -17.56 -10.21 -1.45
CA LEU A 167 -18.69 -9.36 -1.03
C LEU A 167 -18.31 -7.87 -0.99
N PRO A 168 -19.26 -6.93 -1.13
CA PRO A 168 -19.03 -5.52 -0.79
C PRO A 168 -18.42 -5.41 0.61
N GLY A 169 -17.44 -4.53 0.80
CA GLY A 169 -16.61 -4.46 2.01
C GLY A 169 -15.32 -5.26 1.91
N GLY A 170 -15.20 -6.16 0.94
CA GLY A 170 -13.94 -6.84 0.62
C GLY A 170 -12.86 -5.89 0.12
N ILE A 171 -11.66 -6.41 -0.06
CA ILE A 171 -10.45 -5.65 -0.39
C ILE A 171 -10.11 -5.87 -1.86
N VAL A 172 -9.72 -4.80 -2.55
CA VAL A 172 -9.04 -4.86 -3.84
C VAL A 172 -7.67 -4.23 -3.68
N ILE A 173 -6.63 -4.91 -4.15
CA ILE A 173 -5.25 -4.44 -4.02
C ILE A 173 -4.47 -4.67 -5.30
N SER A 174 -3.71 -3.64 -5.69
CA SER A 174 -2.66 -3.74 -6.68
C SER A 174 -1.35 -3.48 -5.96
N PRO A 175 -0.55 -4.50 -5.65
CA PRO A 175 0.67 -4.33 -4.87
C PRO A 175 1.71 -3.51 -5.66
N THR A 176 2.54 -2.77 -4.93
CA THR A 176 3.72 -2.14 -5.52
C THR A 176 4.66 -3.22 -6.05
N THR A 177 5.09 -3.15 -7.31
CA THR A 177 6.00 -4.17 -7.89
C THR A 177 7.41 -3.66 -8.10
N TRP A 178 8.33 -4.62 -8.14
CA TRP A 178 9.76 -4.41 -8.12
C TRP A 178 10.44 -5.23 -9.20
N LYS A 179 11.47 -4.67 -9.83
CA LYS A 179 12.28 -5.37 -10.81
C LYS A 179 13.75 -5.27 -10.44
N LYS A 180 14.45 -6.40 -10.52
CA LYS A 180 15.91 -6.43 -10.42
C LYS A 180 16.52 -6.00 -11.75
N VAL A 181 17.31 -4.93 -11.74
CA VAL A 181 18.07 -4.40 -12.88
C VAL A 181 19.55 -4.43 -12.51
N GLY A 182 20.25 -5.47 -12.96
CA GLY A 182 21.62 -5.75 -12.53
C GLY A 182 21.67 -6.11 -11.03
N ASN A 183 22.44 -5.34 -10.26
CA ASN A 183 22.55 -5.50 -8.80
C ASN A 183 21.54 -4.63 -8.03
N LYS A 184 20.70 -3.86 -8.72
CA LYS A 184 19.74 -2.93 -8.10
C LYS A 184 18.33 -3.53 -8.15
N THR A 185 17.56 -3.38 -7.08
CA THR A 185 16.09 -3.46 -7.17
C THR A 185 15.59 -2.08 -7.61
N VAL A 186 14.49 -1.99 -8.33
CA VAL A 186 13.87 -0.71 -8.71
C VAL A 186 12.37 -0.89 -8.66
N ARG A 187 11.63 0.05 -8.08
CA ARG A 187 10.15 0.04 -8.17
C ARG A 187 9.76 0.33 -9.60
N VAL A 188 8.93 -0.55 -10.17
CA VAL A 188 8.43 -0.42 -11.53
C VAL A 188 6.98 0.04 -11.59
N GLY A 189 6.24 -0.02 -10.48
CA GLY A 189 4.95 0.66 -10.39
C GLY A 189 4.46 0.79 -8.96
N THR A 190 3.92 1.97 -8.62
CA THR A 190 3.29 2.27 -7.33
C THR A 190 1.90 1.64 -7.27
N GLY A 191 1.71 0.79 -6.25
CA GLY A 191 0.45 0.11 -5.97
C GLY A 191 -0.60 0.96 -5.28
N HIS A 192 -1.77 0.39 -5.05
CA HIS A 192 -2.88 1.01 -4.31
C HIS A 192 -3.79 -0.05 -3.71
N VAL A 193 -4.64 0.36 -2.76
CA VAL A 193 -5.62 -0.50 -2.12
C VAL A 193 -6.95 0.22 -1.92
N GLY A 194 -8.04 -0.51 -2.03
CA GLY A 194 -9.39 -0.02 -1.85
C GLY A 194 -10.33 -1.04 -1.21
N ILE A 195 -11.53 -0.58 -0.90
CA ILE A 195 -12.64 -1.38 -0.40
C ILE A 195 -13.69 -1.50 -1.51
N LEU A 196 -14.10 -2.72 -1.83
CA LEU A 196 -15.12 -3.00 -2.83
C LEU A 196 -16.49 -2.50 -2.39
N GLY A 197 -17.21 -1.92 -3.33
CA GLY A 197 -18.59 -1.47 -3.16
C GLY A 197 -19.62 -2.39 -3.79
N GLU A 198 -20.84 -1.86 -3.90
CA GLU A 198 -21.94 -2.45 -4.65
C GLU A 198 -21.63 -2.54 -6.16
N GLY A 199 -22.36 -3.42 -6.84
CA GLY A 199 -22.21 -3.72 -8.27
C GLY A 199 -21.51 -5.05 -8.52
N SER A 200 -21.21 -5.34 -9.79
CA SER A 200 -20.54 -6.56 -10.23
C SER A 200 -19.75 -6.30 -11.51
N GLY A 201 -18.68 -7.07 -11.73
CA GLY A 201 -17.80 -6.93 -12.87
C GLY A 201 -17.25 -5.51 -13.00
N ASP A 202 -17.04 -5.07 -14.24
CA ASP A 202 -16.44 -3.78 -14.60
C ASP A 202 -17.07 -2.54 -13.95
N SER A 203 -18.37 -2.60 -13.66
CA SER A 203 -19.13 -1.49 -13.07
C SER A 203 -19.04 -1.41 -11.55
N ARG A 204 -18.53 -2.47 -10.90
CA ARG A 204 -18.49 -2.53 -9.44
C ARG A 204 -17.64 -1.41 -8.88
N LEU A 205 -18.17 -0.73 -7.87
CA LEU A 205 -17.53 0.44 -7.27
C LEU A 205 -16.34 0.04 -6.39
N ILE A 206 -15.35 0.91 -6.30
CA ILE A 206 -14.22 0.81 -5.39
C ILE A 206 -14.07 2.14 -4.65
N TYR A 207 -13.99 2.06 -3.33
CA TYR A 207 -13.73 3.18 -2.43
C TYR A 207 -12.26 3.16 -2.02
N SER A 208 -11.55 4.27 -2.19
CA SER A 208 -10.12 4.34 -1.85
C SER A 208 -9.69 5.73 -1.40
N ASN A 209 -8.47 5.84 -0.88
CA ASN A 209 -7.83 7.12 -0.66
C ASN A 209 -7.53 7.78 -2.00
N SER A 210 -7.95 9.03 -2.20
CA SER A 210 -7.43 9.88 -3.26
C SER A 210 -6.15 10.55 -2.74
N SER A 211 -5.00 10.13 -3.27
CA SER A 211 -3.69 10.63 -2.85
C SER A 211 -3.54 12.14 -3.04
N SER A 212 -3.93 12.68 -4.20
CA SER A 212 -3.85 14.13 -4.47
C SER A 212 -4.81 14.99 -3.66
N ASN A 213 -5.99 14.47 -3.35
CA ASN A 213 -6.98 15.22 -2.57
C ASN A 213 -6.85 14.99 -1.05
N ALA A 214 -6.01 14.04 -0.63
CA ALA A 214 -5.84 13.62 0.76
C ALA A 214 -7.20 13.37 1.45
N ASN A 215 -8.09 12.64 0.78
CA ASN A 215 -9.42 12.30 1.27
C ASN A 215 -9.88 10.91 0.80
N TRP A 216 -10.92 10.38 1.47
CA TRP A 216 -11.59 9.15 1.06
C TRP A 216 -12.67 9.43 0.03
N ALA A 217 -12.69 8.66 -1.05
CA ALA A 217 -13.61 8.84 -2.16
C ALA A 217 -14.06 7.51 -2.79
N GLN A 218 -15.18 7.55 -3.51
CA GLN A 218 -15.51 6.56 -4.53
C GLN A 218 -14.94 7.09 -5.86
N ASN A 219 -13.72 6.68 -6.19
CA ASN A 219 -12.95 7.21 -7.31
C ASN A 219 -12.63 6.16 -8.39
N PHE A 220 -13.00 4.90 -8.16
CA PHE A 220 -12.75 3.81 -9.10
C PHE A 220 -13.97 2.90 -9.27
N THR A 221 -14.05 2.28 -10.44
CA THR A 221 -14.74 1.01 -10.63
C THR A 221 -13.70 -0.08 -10.90
N VAL A 222 -14.10 -1.35 -10.88
CA VAL A 222 -13.21 -2.47 -11.25
C VAL A 222 -12.59 -2.24 -12.63
N ALA A 223 -13.36 -1.76 -13.62
CA ALA A 223 -12.83 -1.44 -14.94
C ALA A 223 -11.77 -0.34 -14.90
N SER A 224 -12.03 0.78 -14.22
CA SER A 224 -11.04 1.87 -14.15
C SER A 224 -9.83 1.51 -13.29
N TRP A 225 -9.99 0.62 -12.31
CA TRP A 225 -8.89 0.04 -11.53
C TRP A 225 -7.99 -0.84 -12.41
N TYR A 226 -8.57 -1.76 -13.20
CA TYR A 226 -7.81 -2.55 -14.16
C TYR A 226 -7.10 -1.68 -15.20
N ALA A 227 -7.81 -0.73 -15.80
CA ALA A 227 -7.23 0.17 -16.80
C ALA A 227 -6.02 0.93 -16.23
N ARG A 228 -6.10 1.37 -14.96
CA ARG A 228 -5.02 2.10 -14.30
C ARG A 228 -3.87 1.19 -13.87
N TYR A 229 -4.13 0.17 -13.07
CA TYR A 229 -3.07 -0.57 -12.40
C TYR A 229 -2.57 -1.74 -13.25
N ARG A 230 -3.47 -2.48 -13.91
CA ARG A 230 -3.06 -3.57 -14.79
C ARG A 230 -2.58 -3.07 -16.14
N ASP A 231 -3.42 -2.32 -16.84
CA ASP A 231 -3.17 -2.05 -18.26
C ASP A 231 -2.13 -0.92 -18.46
N LYS A 232 -2.20 0.16 -17.66
CA LYS A 232 -1.25 1.27 -17.73
C LYS A 232 0.04 1.03 -16.95
N LYS A 233 -0.04 0.42 -15.75
CA LYS A 233 1.12 0.22 -14.86
C LYS A 233 1.72 -1.19 -14.87
N GLY A 234 1.06 -2.17 -15.49
CA GLY A 234 1.55 -3.56 -15.51
C GLY A 234 1.54 -4.25 -14.15
N LEU A 235 0.73 -3.78 -13.20
CA LEU A 235 0.58 -4.37 -11.87
C LEU A 235 -0.50 -5.46 -11.88
N SER A 236 -0.35 -6.43 -10.99
CA SER A 236 -1.43 -7.36 -10.69
C SER A 236 -2.59 -6.65 -9.97
N VAL A 237 -3.77 -7.26 -10.03
CA VAL A 237 -4.97 -6.81 -9.33
C VAL A 237 -5.56 -8.03 -8.66
N HIS A 238 -5.62 -8.00 -7.34
CA HIS A 238 -6.11 -9.09 -6.51
C HIS A 238 -7.34 -8.64 -5.72
N PHE A 239 -8.24 -9.57 -5.46
CA PHE A 239 -9.42 -9.35 -4.64
C PHE A 239 -9.41 -10.32 -3.47
N TYR A 240 -9.72 -9.82 -2.28
CA TYR A 240 -9.73 -10.63 -1.08
C TYR A 240 -10.98 -10.33 -0.24
N PRO A 241 -11.53 -11.34 0.44
CA PRO A 241 -12.46 -11.08 1.54
C PRO A 241 -11.70 -10.44 2.71
N ILE A 242 -12.45 -9.93 3.69
CA ILE A 242 -11.84 -9.41 4.92
C ILE A 242 -11.33 -10.62 5.76
N PRO A 243 -10.06 -10.67 6.20
CA PRO A 243 -9.57 -11.71 7.10
C PRO A 243 -10.10 -11.55 8.51
N PHE A 244 -10.39 -12.67 9.17
CA PHE A 244 -10.68 -12.78 10.59
C PHE A 244 -9.67 -13.74 11.22
N TYR A 245 -8.94 -13.26 12.22
CA TYR A 245 -7.94 -14.04 12.93
C TYR A 245 -8.49 -14.46 14.30
N SER A 246 -8.58 -15.76 14.53
CA SER A 246 -8.93 -16.34 15.84
C SER A 246 -7.79 -17.16 16.39
N LEU A 247 -7.66 -17.20 17.72
CA LEU A 247 -6.78 -18.17 18.36
C LEU A 247 -7.28 -19.57 18.07
N LEU A 248 -6.39 -20.46 17.64
CA LEU A 248 -6.65 -21.89 17.59
C LEU A 248 -7.05 -22.34 18.99
N SER A 249 -8.28 -22.81 19.15
CA SER A 249 -8.71 -23.49 20.36
C SER A 249 -7.87 -24.76 20.50
N SER A 250 -7.00 -24.78 21.51
CA SER A 250 -6.25 -25.96 21.95
C SER A 250 -7.18 -27.07 22.42
#